data_AF-A0A8H6SN69-F1
#
_entry.id   AF-A0A8H6SN69-F1
#
_cell.length_a   1.000
_cell.length_b   1.000
_cell.length_c   1.000
_cell.angle_alpha   90.00
_cell.angle_beta   90.00
_cell.angle_gamma   90.00
#
_symmetry.space_group_name_H-M   'P 1'
#
loop_
_entity.id
_entity.type
_entity.pdbx_description
1 polymer ?
#
loop_
_entity_poly.entity_id
_entity_poly.type
_entity_poly.pdbx_seq_one_letter_code
_entity_poly.pdbx_strand_id
1 'polypeptide(L)'
;MSSSCQSLLAALRDCLLASECVTKQGHKPTECLRDHTDELPEECRMLRKATFDCKRGMICGTDFAETLARNFAMCRWTGQLLLLWIQTRVECKSSRLSLLIGVVTNPMGYKVTVFLAELQLAYPSTNLSYAYESINISTNRQKEPWFLELNPNGRIPVLIDRQRNNFVVFETAAILLYLAQHYDVEKKFWFDVTNEADDYSEMLQWVFFAHGGIGPMQGQAHHFHHAAPTDIPYGKKRYTEETKRLYGVLELRLAQNGGRDWLAGPGRGKISIADINVSPWVRVYKKAFVDIEEFPRVKAWLQRLLDRPGYQAGLNVPVLP
;
A
#
# COMPACT_ATOMS: atom_id res chain seq x y z
N MET A 1 -22.95 12.56 -11.89
CA MET A 1 -22.39 12.61 -10.52
C MET A 1 -23.10 11.55 -9.71
N SER A 2 -22.38 10.72 -8.93
CA SER A 2 -23.05 9.74 -8.07
C SER A 2 -23.98 10.48 -7.09
N SER A 3 -25.18 9.93 -6.86
CA SER A 3 -26.14 10.44 -5.87
C SER A 3 -25.54 10.51 -4.46
N SER A 4 -24.45 9.78 -4.23
CA SER A 4 -23.81 9.66 -2.92
C SER A 4 -23.14 10.92 -2.39
N CYS A 5 -22.73 11.89 -3.22
CA CYS A 5 -22.01 13.08 -2.75
C CYS A 5 -22.86 14.36 -2.65
N GLN A 6 -24.16 14.28 -2.97
CA GLN A 6 -25.05 15.45 -3.03
C GLN A 6 -25.28 16.07 -1.65
N SER A 7 -25.36 15.26 -0.60
CA SER A 7 -25.47 15.67 0.80
C SER A 7 -24.26 16.48 1.27
N LEU A 8 -23.04 16.05 0.93
CA LEU A 8 -21.80 16.79 1.24
C LEU A 8 -21.74 18.13 0.49
N LEU A 9 -22.15 18.14 -0.77
CA LEU A 9 -22.24 19.37 -1.57
C LEU A 9 -23.26 20.36 -0.98
N ALA A 10 -24.40 19.86 -0.48
CA ALA A 10 -25.41 20.68 0.18
C ALA A 10 -24.89 21.24 1.51
N ALA A 11 -24.30 20.41 2.37
CA ALA A 11 -23.72 20.84 3.65
C ALA A 11 -22.59 21.87 3.46
N LEU A 12 -21.72 21.66 2.47
CA LEU A 12 -20.67 22.62 2.11
C LEU A 12 -21.28 23.95 1.65
N ARG A 13 -22.33 23.90 0.82
CA ARG A 13 -23.03 25.10 0.36
C ARG A 13 -23.62 25.88 1.53
N ASP A 14 -24.28 25.20 2.46
CA ASP A 14 -24.92 25.84 3.62
C ASP A 14 -23.86 26.44 4.56
N CYS A 15 -22.74 25.75 4.78
CA CYS A 15 -21.60 26.27 5.55
C CYS A 15 -21.03 27.54 4.93
N LEU A 16 -20.86 27.57 3.60
CA LEU A 16 -20.33 28.74 2.91
C LEU A 16 -21.31 29.93 2.99
N LEU A 17 -22.60 29.69 2.83
CA LEU A 17 -23.63 30.74 2.92
C LEU A 17 -23.71 31.35 4.33
N ALA A 18 -23.34 30.60 5.36
CA ALA A 18 -23.26 31.09 6.74
C ALA A 18 -21.89 31.70 7.10
N SER A 19 -20.87 31.56 6.26
CA SER A 19 -19.52 32.07 6.54
C SER A 19 -19.43 33.60 6.47
N GLU A 20 -18.47 34.19 7.17
CA GLU A 20 -18.22 35.65 7.13
C GLU A 20 -17.80 36.12 5.72
N CYS A 21 -17.15 35.25 4.95
CA CYS A 21 -16.79 35.51 3.55
C CYS A 21 -18.03 35.83 2.69
N VAL A 22 -19.15 35.15 2.93
CA VAL A 22 -20.40 35.44 2.21
C VAL A 22 -21.24 36.50 2.92
N THR A 23 -21.39 36.40 4.24
CA THR A 23 -22.34 37.24 4.99
C THR A 23 -21.84 38.65 5.30
N LYS A 24 -20.54 38.83 5.53
CA LYS A 24 -19.93 40.14 5.83
C LYS A 24 -19.19 40.73 4.65
N GLN A 25 -18.47 39.90 3.90
CA GLN A 25 -17.64 40.37 2.78
C GLN A 25 -18.38 40.35 1.43
N GLY A 26 -19.53 39.67 1.35
CA GLY A 26 -20.41 39.70 0.17
C GLY A 26 -19.90 38.88 -1.02
N HIS A 27 -18.89 38.04 -0.84
CA HIS A 27 -18.36 37.18 -1.90
C HIS A 27 -19.33 36.05 -2.27
N LYS A 28 -19.23 35.55 -3.51
CA LYS A 28 -19.97 34.35 -3.89
C LYS A 28 -19.32 33.11 -3.24
N PRO A 29 -20.10 32.06 -2.88
CA PRO A 29 -19.56 30.83 -2.31
C PRO A 29 -18.41 30.20 -3.13
N THR A 30 -18.45 30.33 -4.47
CA THR A 30 -17.38 29.85 -5.36
C THR A 30 -16.10 30.67 -5.26
N GLU A 31 -16.21 31.98 -5.02
CA GLU A 31 -15.07 32.88 -4.83
C GLU A 31 -14.42 32.63 -3.47
N CYS A 32 -15.22 32.43 -2.42
CA CYS A 32 -14.72 32.03 -1.10
C CYS A 32 -13.90 30.72 -1.14
N LEU A 33 -14.34 29.73 -1.93
CA LEU A 33 -13.60 28.48 -2.11
C LEU A 33 -12.34 28.63 -2.97
N ARG A 34 -12.27 29.61 -3.87
CA ARG A 34 -11.13 29.74 -4.79
C ARG A 34 -10.05 30.64 -4.21
N ASP A 35 -10.47 31.79 -3.68
CA ASP A 35 -9.59 32.93 -3.43
C ASP A 35 -9.47 33.26 -1.94
N HIS A 36 -10.39 32.79 -1.09
CA HIS A 36 -10.46 33.10 0.35
C HIS A 36 -10.52 31.84 1.23
N THR A 37 -9.84 30.78 0.81
CA THR A 37 -9.94 29.47 1.48
C THR A 37 -9.51 29.54 2.94
N ASP A 38 -8.46 30.30 3.24
CA ASP A 38 -7.87 30.39 4.58
C ASP A 38 -8.72 31.22 5.56
N GLU A 39 -9.65 32.03 5.03
CA GLU A 39 -10.60 32.82 5.81
C GLU A 39 -11.86 32.01 6.16
N LEU A 40 -12.02 30.82 5.59
CA LEU A 40 -13.17 29.97 5.86
C LEU A 40 -13.03 29.25 7.21
N PRO A 41 -14.16 29.08 7.93
CA PRO A 41 -14.22 28.23 9.11
C PRO A 41 -13.66 26.83 8.82
N GLU A 42 -13.00 26.23 9.81
CA GLU A 42 -12.37 24.91 9.70
C GLU A 42 -13.38 23.87 9.21
N GLU A 43 -14.63 23.97 9.66
CA GLU A 43 -15.74 23.10 9.26
C GLU A 43 -16.00 23.16 7.75
N CYS A 44 -15.99 24.36 7.16
CA CYS A 44 -16.20 24.52 5.71
C CYS A 44 -15.00 23.99 4.92
N ARG A 45 -13.77 24.16 5.44
CA ARG A 45 -12.55 23.60 4.82
C ARG A 45 -12.55 22.07 4.86
N MET A 46 -13.00 21.47 5.98
CA MET A 46 -13.17 20.02 6.09
C MET A 46 -14.26 19.49 5.16
N LEU A 47 -15.43 20.13 5.08
CA LEU A 47 -16.50 19.76 4.16
C LEU A 47 -16.07 19.85 2.70
N ARG A 48 -15.23 20.84 2.35
CA ARG A 48 -14.62 20.94 1.02
C ARG A 48 -13.72 19.75 0.72
N LYS A 49 -12.83 19.39 1.65
CA LYS A 49 -11.95 18.22 1.50
C LYS A 49 -12.77 16.93 1.37
N ALA A 50 -13.75 16.72 2.24
CA ALA A 50 -14.66 15.57 2.17
C ALA A 50 -15.44 15.52 0.84
N THR A 51 -15.94 16.65 0.36
CA THR A 51 -16.62 16.72 -0.95
C THR A 51 -15.69 16.35 -2.10
N PHE A 52 -14.42 16.78 -2.05
CA PHE A 52 -13.41 16.44 -3.04
C PHE A 52 -13.06 14.94 -3.00
N ASP A 53 -12.83 14.40 -1.82
CA ASP A 53 -12.54 12.98 -1.60
C ASP A 53 -13.73 12.10 -2.03
N CYS A 54 -14.97 12.55 -1.80
CA CYS A 54 -16.18 11.85 -2.25
C CYS A 54 -16.27 11.79 -3.77
N LYS A 55 -15.99 12.90 -4.46
CA LYS A 55 -15.96 12.94 -5.93
C LYS A 55 -14.88 12.04 -6.53
N ARG A 56 -13.81 11.76 -5.79
CA ARG A 56 -12.74 10.83 -6.16
C ARG A 56 -13.02 9.37 -5.78
N GLY A 57 -14.19 9.09 -5.17
CA GLY A 57 -14.55 7.76 -4.71
C GLY A 57 -13.78 7.29 -3.47
N MET A 58 -13.11 8.21 -2.76
CA MET A 58 -12.36 7.91 -1.54
C MET A 58 -13.27 7.80 -0.30
N ILE A 59 -14.42 8.49 -0.30
CA ILE A 59 -15.45 8.44 0.74
C ILE A 59 -16.86 8.46 0.11
N CYS A 60 -17.90 8.07 0.86
CA CYS A 60 -19.30 8.13 0.39
C CYS A 60 -20.06 9.19 1.21
N GLY A 61 -20.80 10.09 0.57
CA GLY A 61 -21.34 11.29 1.23
C GLY A 61 -22.65 11.13 2.01
N THR A 62 -23.31 9.97 1.95
CA THR A 62 -24.66 9.80 2.50
C THR A 62 -24.74 9.78 4.04
N ASP A 63 -23.65 9.56 4.76
CA ASP A 63 -23.67 9.47 6.25
C ASP A 63 -23.07 10.69 6.98
N PHE A 64 -22.56 11.68 6.26
CA PHE A 64 -21.94 12.86 6.89
C PHE A 64 -22.96 13.94 7.25
N ALA A 65 -24.01 14.13 6.45
CA ALA A 65 -24.98 15.22 6.62
C ALA A 65 -26.07 14.91 7.67
N GLU A 66 -26.59 13.68 7.72
CA GLU A 66 -27.62 13.30 8.71
C GLU A 66 -27.08 13.33 10.16
N THR A 67 -25.79 13.04 10.33
CA THR A 67 -25.17 12.99 11.66
C THR A 67 -24.69 14.36 12.15
N LEU A 68 -24.36 15.28 11.24
CA LEU A 68 -24.15 16.70 11.56
C LEU A 68 -25.48 17.40 11.88
N ALA A 69 -26.54 17.16 11.11
CA ALA A 69 -27.85 17.80 11.34
C ALA A 69 -28.49 17.46 12.69
N ARG A 70 -28.31 16.21 13.18
CA ARG A 70 -28.82 15.80 14.51
C ARG A 70 -28.07 16.43 15.68
N ASN A 71 -26.80 16.78 15.52
CA ASN A 71 -25.97 17.36 16.58
C ASN A 71 -26.05 18.89 16.69
N PHE A 72 -26.64 19.58 15.70
CA PHE A 72 -26.87 21.03 15.78
C PHE A 72 -27.99 21.45 16.77
N ALA A 73 -28.86 20.52 17.18
CA ALA A 73 -29.93 20.80 18.14
C ALA A 73 -29.46 20.80 19.63
N MET A 74 -28.26 20.30 19.92
CA MET A 74 -27.72 20.24 21.29
C MET A 74 -26.19 20.37 21.27
N CYS A 75 -25.66 21.60 21.30
CA CYS A 75 -24.48 21.95 22.11
C CYS A 75 -24.00 23.38 21.79
N ARG A 76 -24.28 24.28 22.72
CA ARG A 76 -23.46 25.47 22.97
C ARG A 76 -22.21 25.02 23.74
N TRP A 77 -21.03 25.51 23.34
CA TRP A 77 -19.78 25.54 24.11
C TRP A 77 -19.03 24.22 24.40
N THR A 78 -17.91 24.03 23.67
CA THR A 78 -16.50 23.83 24.13
C THR A 78 -15.73 22.89 23.19
N GLY A 79 -14.62 23.40 22.65
CA GLY A 79 -13.83 22.81 21.56
C GLY A 79 -12.92 21.65 21.96
N GLN A 80 -13.45 20.59 22.57
CA GLN A 80 -12.63 19.44 23.00
C GLN A 80 -13.18 18.06 22.63
N LEU A 81 -14.26 17.97 21.86
CA LEU A 81 -14.90 16.68 21.54
C LEU A 81 -14.91 16.30 20.05
N LEU A 82 -14.35 17.12 19.15
CA LEU A 82 -14.30 16.82 17.71
C LEU A 82 -13.25 15.76 17.35
N LEU A 83 -12.22 15.58 18.19
CA LEU A 83 -11.17 14.57 18.01
C LEU A 83 -11.65 13.13 18.31
N LEU A 84 -12.71 12.98 19.11
CA LEU A 84 -13.30 11.67 19.43
C LEU A 84 -14.32 11.19 18.38
N TRP A 85 -14.75 12.06 17.45
CA TRP A 85 -15.77 11.70 16.47
C TRP A 85 -15.21 11.05 15.19
N ILE A 86 -13.92 11.25 14.90
CA ILE A 86 -13.22 10.51 13.81
C ILE A 86 -13.16 9.00 14.14
N GLN A 87 -13.32 8.62 15.41
CA GLN A 87 -13.30 7.21 15.85
C GLN A 87 -14.68 6.53 15.92
N THR A 88 -15.81 7.20 15.67
CA THR A 88 -17.14 6.55 15.71
C THR A 88 -17.75 6.34 14.32
N ARG A 89 -17.51 5.12 13.80
CA ARG A 89 -18.35 4.35 12.86
C ARG A 89 -19.19 5.16 11.87
N VAL A 90 -18.64 5.35 10.67
CA VAL A 90 -19.45 5.34 9.45
C VAL A 90 -19.19 4.01 8.76
N GLU A 91 -20.05 3.04 9.04
CA GLU A 91 -20.16 1.81 8.25
C GLU A 91 -20.68 2.17 6.86
N CYS A 92 -19.77 2.59 5.99
CA CYS A 92 -20.11 2.65 4.59
C CYS A 92 -20.09 1.23 4.04
N LYS A 93 -21.28 0.64 3.87
CA LYS A 93 -21.52 -0.48 2.94
C LYS A 93 -21.34 -0.06 1.47
N SER A 94 -20.32 0.74 1.16
CA SER A 94 -19.81 0.88 -0.20
C SER A 94 -18.93 -0.34 -0.47
N SER A 95 -19.60 -1.40 -0.86
CA SER A 95 -19.03 -2.63 -1.39
C SER A 95 -17.89 -2.34 -2.38
N ARG A 96 -16.75 -3.04 -2.24
CA ARG A 96 -15.80 -3.48 -3.30
C ARG A 96 -14.37 -2.91 -3.36
N LEU A 97 -13.94 -1.95 -2.53
CA LEU A 97 -12.55 -1.43 -2.61
C LEU A 97 -11.71 -1.78 -1.38
N SER A 98 -10.66 -2.60 -1.57
CA SER A 98 -9.63 -2.82 -0.53
C SER A 98 -8.71 -1.60 -0.51
N LEU A 99 -8.50 -0.95 0.64
CA LEU A 99 -7.67 0.26 0.70
C LEU A 99 -6.25 -0.12 1.09
N LEU A 100 -5.28 0.10 0.20
CA LEU A 100 -3.86 -0.06 0.51
C LEU A 100 -3.31 1.25 1.09
N ILE A 101 -3.08 1.30 2.40
CA ILE A 101 -2.52 2.49 3.05
C ILE A 101 -0.99 2.40 3.11
N GLY A 102 -0.31 3.37 2.49
CA GLY A 102 1.15 3.46 2.58
C GLY A 102 1.88 2.73 1.47
N VAL A 103 1.67 3.16 0.23
CA VAL A 103 2.55 2.76 -0.88
C VAL A 103 3.62 3.83 -1.08
N VAL A 104 4.88 3.41 -0.97
CA VAL A 104 6.03 4.19 -1.44
C VAL A 104 6.72 3.40 -2.53
N THR A 105 7.35 4.12 -3.45
CA THR A 105 8.19 3.59 -4.54
C THR A 105 9.48 2.95 -4.01
N ASN A 106 9.35 1.92 -3.18
CA ASN A 106 10.44 1.12 -2.62
C ASN A 106 10.12 -0.38 -2.77
N PRO A 107 11.12 -1.28 -2.62
CA PRO A 107 10.90 -2.71 -2.78
C PRO A 107 9.74 -3.27 -1.93
N MET A 108 9.53 -2.77 -0.71
CA MET A 108 8.46 -3.26 0.16
C MET A 108 7.06 -2.89 -0.35
N GLY A 109 6.87 -1.66 -0.84
CA GLY A 109 5.61 -1.24 -1.47
C GLY A 109 5.31 -2.05 -2.72
N TYR A 110 6.32 -2.25 -3.58
CA TYR A 110 6.15 -2.97 -4.84
C TYR A 110 5.77 -4.43 -4.68
N LYS A 111 6.13 -5.11 -3.59
CA LYS A 111 5.67 -6.48 -3.33
C LYS A 111 4.14 -6.54 -3.35
N VAL A 112 3.49 -5.60 -2.66
CA VAL A 112 2.04 -5.58 -2.48
C VAL A 112 1.34 -5.08 -3.74
N THR A 113 1.83 -4.00 -4.37
CA THR A 113 1.20 -3.47 -5.58
C THR A 113 1.33 -4.41 -6.77
N VAL A 114 2.48 -5.08 -6.94
CA VAL A 114 2.64 -6.14 -7.94
C VAL A 114 1.66 -7.25 -7.71
N PHE A 115 1.52 -7.75 -6.47
CA PHE A 115 0.62 -8.86 -6.24
C PHE A 115 -0.85 -8.50 -6.45
N LEU A 116 -1.27 -7.31 -6.00
CA LEU A 116 -2.62 -6.80 -6.26
C LEU A 116 -2.89 -6.69 -7.76
N ALA A 117 -1.94 -6.20 -8.55
CA ALA A 117 -2.08 -6.09 -9.99
C ALA A 117 -2.13 -7.47 -10.69
N GLU A 118 -1.31 -8.42 -10.26
CA GLU A 118 -1.38 -9.82 -10.72
C GLU A 118 -2.75 -10.45 -10.42
N LEU A 119 -3.29 -10.23 -9.22
CA LEU A 119 -4.63 -10.70 -8.83
C LEU A 119 -5.74 -10.04 -9.66
N GLN A 120 -5.66 -8.73 -9.90
CA GLN A 120 -6.64 -8.02 -10.75
C GLN A 120 -6.72 -8.60 -12.17
N LEU A 121 -5.56 -8.92 -12.76
CA LEU A 121 -5.51 -9.53 -14.09
C LEU A 121 -5.91 -11.00 -14.10
N ALA A 122 -5.56 -11.74 -13.05
CA ALA A 122 -5.88 -13.15 -12.94
C ALA A 122 -7.37 -13.41 -12.66
N TYR A 123 -8.05 -12.44 -12.05
CA TYR A 123 -9.43 -12.55 -11.56
C TYR A 123 -10.30 -11.33 -11.93
N PRO A 124 -10.48 -11.03 -13.23
CA PRO A 124 -11.23 -9.84 -13.66
C PRO A 124 -12.70 -9.83 -13.17
N SER A 125 -13.28 -11.02 -12.93
CA SER A 125 -14.64 -11.18 -12.40
C SER A 125 -14.79 -10.79 -10.93
N THR A 126 -13.71 -10.76 -10.16
CA THR A 126 -13.75 -10.37 -8.73
C THR A 126 -13.93 -8.88 -8.53
N ASN A 127 -13.75 -8.08 -9.60
CA ASN A 127 -13.76 -6.62 -9.55
C ASN A 127 -12.86 -6.09 -8.41
N LEU A 128 -11.76 -6.79 -8.14
CA LEU A 128 -10.77 -6.41 -7.14
C LEU A 128 -10.26 -5.02 -7.51
N SER A 129 -10.55 -4.06 -6.65
CA SER A 129 -10.11 -2.68 -6.83
C SER A 129 -9.47 -2.22 -5.55
N TYR A 130 -8.40 -1.43 -5.68
CA TYR A 130 -7.74 -0.85 -4.55
C TYR A 130 -7.43 0.61 -4.77
N ALA A 131 -7.63 1.39 -3.72
CA ALA A 131 -7.11 2.74 -3.61
C ALA A 131 -5.78 2.69 -2.86
N TYR A 132 -4.91 3.67 -3.11
CA TYR A 132 -3.66 3.79 -2.39
C TYR A 132 -3.44 5.19 -1.85
N GLU A 133 -2.75 5.26 -0.71
CA GLU A 133 -2.21 6.51 -0.18
C GLU A 133 -0.68 6.47 -0.20
N SER A 134 -0.07 7.50 -0.80
CA SER A 134 1.38 7.65 -0.75
C SER A 134 1.80 8.29 0.58
N ILE A 135 2.70 7.62 1.30
CA ILE A 135 3.18 8.07 2.61
C ILE A 135 4.63 8.48 2.47
N ASN A 136 4.92 9.78 2.58
CA ASN A 136 6.29 10.24 2.56
C ASN A 136 7.01 9.82 3.86
N ILE A 137 7.91 8.84 3.75
CA ILE A 137 8.65 8.33 4.91
C ILE A 137 9.72 9.30 5.43
N SER A 138 10.17 10.26 4.61
CA SER A 138 11.16 11.25 5.03
C SER A 138 10.58 12.30 5.98
N THR A 139 9.27 12.50 5.96
CA THR A 139 8.56 13.42 6.88
C THR A 139 8.07 12.71 8.14
N ASN A 140 8.44 11.45 8.35
CA ASN A 140 7.98 10.61 9.46
C ASN A 140 6.46 10.49 9.57
N ARG A 141 5.71 10.64 8.48
CA ARG A 141 4.25 10.53 8.47
C ARG A 141 3.76 9.16 8.95
N GLN A 142 4.52 8.10 8.66
CA GLN A 142 4.33 6.73 9.17
C GLN A 142 4.53 6.57 10.69
N LYS A 143 4.91 7.64 11.39
CA LYS A 143 5.08 7.69 12.85
C LYS A 143 4.00 8.54 13.53
N GLU A 144 3.09 9.14 12.77
CA GLU A 144 1.96 9.89 13.33
C GLU A 144 0.99 8.93 14.08
N PRO A 145 0.30 9.41 15.13
CA PRO A 145 -0.54 8.55 15.99
C PRO A 145 -1.55 7.69 15.20
N TRP A 146 -2.23 8.28 14.21
CA TRP A 146 -3.21 7.56 13.39
C TRP A 146 -2.60 6.41 12.57
N PHE A 147 -1.33 6.52 12.16
CA PHE A 147 -0.66 5.45 11.43
C PHE A 147 -0.20 4.36 12.40
N LEU A 148 0.25 4.75 13.60
CA LEU A 148 0.65 3.80 14.64
C LEU A 148 -0.51 2.98 15.18
N GLU A 149 -1.74 3.52 15.15
CA GLU A 149 -2.97 2.74 15.42
C GLU A 149 -3.17 1.60 14.41
N LEU A 150 -2.73 1.78 13.16
CA LEU A 150 -2.83 0.77 12.11
C LEU A 150 -1.63 -0.19 12.13
N ASN A 151 -0.43 0.34 12.36
CA ASN A 151 0.80 -0.43 12.45
C ASN A 151 1.71 0.13 13.55
N PRO A 152 1.82 -0.53 14.70
CA PRO A 152 2.65 -0.06 15.82
C PRO A 152 4.15 -0.04 15.49
N ASN A 153 4.61 -0.77 14.47
CA ASN A 153 5.99 -0.68 13.97
C ASN A 153 6.27 0.66 13.26
N GLY A 154 5.22 1.36 12.81
CA GLY A 154 5.31 2.61 12.07
C GLY A 154 6.14 2.44 10.80
N ARG A 155 5.84 1.39 10.03
CA ARG A 155 6.47 1.04 8.76
C ARG A 155 5.39 0.79 7.71
N ILE A 156 5.76 0.98 6.46
CA ILE A 156 4.91 0.69 5.30
C ILE A 156 5.35 -0.61 4.63
N PRO A 157 4.47 -1.26 3.85
CA PRO A 157 3.05 -0.95 3.61
C PRO A 157 2.11 -1.45 4.72
N VAL A 158 0.87 -0.96 4.70
CA VAL A 158 -0.27 -1.44 5.50
C VAL A 158 -1.47 -1.65 4.58
N LEU A 159 -2.13 -2.80 4.66
CA LEU A 159 -3.36 -3.07 3.93
C LEU A 159 -4.56 -2.92 4.88
N ILE A 160 -5.60 -2.19 4.46
CA ILE A 160 -6.90 -2.19 5.10
C ILE A 160 -7.90 -2.86 4.17
N ASP A 161 -8.33 -4.05 4.54
CA ASP A 161 -9.38 -4.75 3.82
C ASP A 161 -10.76 -4.26 4.27
N ARG A 162 -11.33 -3.33 3.49
CA ARG A 162 -12.67 -2.77 3.73
C ARG A 162 -13.77 -3.82 3.53
N GLN A 163 -13.55 -4.86 2.74
CA GLN A 163 -14.54 -5.92 2.53
C GLN A 163 -14.59 -6.89 3.70
N ARG A 164 -13.51 -6.96 4.48
CA ARG A 164 -13.38 -7.84 5.65
C ARG A 164 -13.42 -7.03 6.95
N ASN A 165 -14.45 -6.19 7.11
CA ASN A 165 -14.68 -5.39 8.33
C ASN A 165 -13.52 -4.46 8.69
N ASN A 166 -12.89 -3.82 7.70
CA ASN A 166 -11.71 -2.96 7.87
C ASN A 166 -10.53 -3.70 8.52
N PHE A 167 -10.35 -4.98 8.23
CA PHE A 167 -9.23 -5.75 8.81
C PHE A 167 -7.90 -5.17 8.35
N VAL A 168 -7.04 -4.82 9.31
CA VAL A 168 -5.74 -4.19 9.07
C VAL A 168 -4.65 -5.25 9.08
N VAL A 169 -3.77 -5.21 8.07
CA VAL A 169 -2.64 -6.12 7.92
C VAL A 169 -1.38 -5.31 7.69
N PHE A 170 -0.36 -5.52 8.51
CA PHE A 170 0.98 -4.96 8.30
C PHE A 170 2.00 -6.10 8.17
N GLU A 171 3.23 -5.74 7.78
CA GLU A 171 4.28 -6.63 7.27
C GLU A 171 4.02 -7.19 5.87
N THR A 172 4.99 -7.00 4.96
CA THR A 172 4.83 -7.34 3.55
C THR A 172 4.55 -8.82 3.31
N ALA A 173 5.24 -9.72 4.02
CA ALA A 173 5.01 -11.16 3.89
C ALA A 173 3.60 -11.53 4.39
N ALA A 174 3.15 -10.97 5.52
CA ALA A 174 1.80 -11.20 6.04
C ALA A 174 0.72 -10.67 5.09
N ILE A 175 0.92 -9.49 4.49
CA ILE A 175 0.01 -8.94 3.48
C ILE A 175 -0.07 -9.86 2.25
N LEU A 176 1.06 -10.36 1.73
CA LEU A 176 1.06 -11.29 0.60
C LEU A 176 0.34 -12.59 0.96
N LEU A 177 0.57 -13.13 2.15
CA LEU A 177 -0.11 -14.34 2.61
C LEU A 177 -1.62 -14.14 2.73
N TYR A 178 -2.02 -13.01 3.31
CA TYR A 178 -3.42 -12.61 3.45
C TYR A 178 -4.12 -12.47 2.10
N LEU A 179 -3.48 -11.77 1.16
CA LEU A 179 -4.02 -11.57 -0.19
C LEU A 179 -4.16 -12.91 -0.93
N ALA A 180 -3.18 -13.79 -0.83
CA ALA A 180 -3.26 -15.09 -1.47
C ALA A 180 -4.39 -15.94 -0.87
N GLN A 181 -4.50 -15.98 0.46
CA GLN A 181 -5.55 -16.74 1.15
C GLN A 181 -6.97 -16.26 0.79
N HIS A 182 -7.17 -14.96 0.59
CA HIS A 182 -8.51 -14.38 0.43
C HIS A 182 -8.89 -14.00 -1.00
N TYR A 183 -7.91 -13.77 -1.87
CA TYR A 183 -8.14 -13.22 -3.21
C TYR A 183 -7.52 -14.07 -4.34
N ASP A 184 -6.59 -14.98 -4.04
CA ASP A 184 -6.06 -15.94 -5.03
C ASP A 184 -6.96 -17.20 -5.09
N VAL A 185 -8.22 -17.02 -5.50
CA VAL A 185 -9.28 -18.03 -5.38
C VAL A 185 -8.99 -19.35 -6.11
N GLU A 186 -8.25 -19.29 -7.22
CA GLU A 186 -7.81 -20.47 -8.00
C GLU A 186 -6.37 -20.89 -7.69
N LYS A 187 -5.72 -20.27 -6.70
CA LYS A 187 -4.35 -20.58 -6.25
C LYS A 187 -3.31 -20.49 -7.38
N LYS A 188 -3.42 -19.43 -8.20
CA LYS A 188 -2.50 -19.18 -9.33
C LYS A 188 -1.10 -18.76 -8.88
N PHE A 189 -0.98 -18.21 -7.66
CA PHE A 189 0.24 -17.67 -7.08
C PHE A 189 0.53 -18.26 -5.68
N TRP A 190 -0.10 -19.38 -5.35
CA TRP A 190 -0.05 -20.01 -4.03
C TRP A 190 -0.24 -21.53 -4.18
N PHE A 191 0.04 -22.31 -3.14
CA PHE A 191 -0.14 -23.76 -3.09
C PHE A 191 -1.18 -24.18 -2.06
N ASP A 192 -2.10 -25.06 -2.43
CA ASP A 192 -3.14 -25.53 -1.53
C ASP A 192 -2.57 -26.12 -0.24
N VAL A 193 -2.99 -25.58 0.91
CA VAL A 193 -2.44 -25.96 2.21
C VAL A 193 -2.74 -27.41 2.61
N THR A 194 -3.72 -28.05 1.97
CA THR A 194 -4.14 -29.43 2.27
C THR A 194 -3.62 -30.39 1.20
N ASN A 195 -3.80 -30.07 -0.08
CA ASN A 195 -3.48 -30.96 -1.20
C ASN A 195 -2.05 -30.79 -1.74
N GLU A 196 -1.42 -29.64 -1.50
CA GLU A 196 -0.06 -29.30 -1.94
C GLU A 196 0.80 -28.87 -0.72
N ALA A 197 0.63 -29.54 0.43
CA ALA A 197 1.18 -29.10 1.71
C ALA A 197 2.72 -28.93 1.73
N ASP A 198 3.45 -29.83 1.05
CA ASP A 198 4.91 -29.74 0.96
C ASP A 198 5.37 -28.58 0.07
N ASP A 199 4.69 -28.35 -1.06
CA ASP A 199 4.98 -27.21 -1.94
C ASP A 199 4.60 -25.88 -1.27
N TYR A 200 3.52 -25.88 -0.48
CA TYR A 200 3.15 -24.75 0.37
C TYR A 200 4.23 -24.44 1.40
N SER A 201 4.74 -25.47 2.10
CA SER A 201 5.85 -25.34 3.04
C SER A 201 7.11 -24.80 2.34
N GLU A 202 7.44 -25.30 1.16
CA GLU A 202 8.58 -24.83 0.36
C GLU A 202 8.42 -23.35 -0.04
N MET A 203 7.23 -22.95 -0.50
CA MET A 203 6.93 -21.55 -0.78
C MET A 203 7.15 -20.66 0.46
N LEU A 204 6.68 -21.08 1.63
CA LEU A 204 6.89 -20.34 2.87
C LEU A 204 8.37 -20.20 3.22
N GLN A 205 9.18 -21.24 3.04
CA GLN A 205 10.63 -21.16 3.26
C GLN A 205 11.25 -20.02 2.45
N TRP A 206 10.88 -19.88 1.18
CA TRP A 206 11.38 -18.80 0.32
C TRP A 206 10.80 -17.41 0.70
N VAL A 207 9.54 -17.35 1.12
CA VAL A 207 8.93 -16.12 1.66
C VAL A 207 9.71 -15.62 2.89
N PHE A 208 9.99 -16.49 3.84
CA PHE A 208 10.70 -16.15 5.08
C PHE A 208 12.21 -15.96 4.86
N PHE A 209 12.82 -16.69 3.93
CA PHE A 209 14.20 -16.44 3.48
C PHE A 209 14.37 -15.01 2.97
N ALA A 210 13.42 -14.52 2.17
CA ALA A 210 13.46 -13.15 1.67
C ALA A 210 13.21 -12.12 2.79
N HIS A 211 12.30 -12.44 3.72
CA HIS A 211 11.91 -11.54 4.80
C HIS A 211 12.98 -11.40 5.89
N GLY A 212 13.68 -12.50 6.22
CA GLY A 212 14.77 -12.51 7.21
C GLY A 212 16.17 -12.27 6.62
N GLY A 213 16.37 -12.54 5.32
CA GLY A 213 17.66 -12.44 4.64
C GLY A 213 17.73 -11.28 3.65
N ILE A 214 17.20 -11.49 2.44
CA ILE A 214 17.38 -10.55 1.30
C ILE A 214 16.98 -9.12 1.67
N GLY A 215 15.76 -8.92 2.18
CA GLY A 215 15.26 -7.57 2.45
C GLY A 215 16.10 -6.82 3.50
N PRO A 216 16.29 -7.37 4.71
CA PRO A 216 17.08 -6.74 5.74
C PRO A 216 18.54 -6.50 5.33
N MET A 217 19.23 -7.50 4.76
CA MET A 217 20.65 -7.38 4.43
C MET A 217 20.90 -6.40 3.28
N GLN A 218 20.08 -6.48 2.22
CA GLN A 218 20.19 -5.55 1.10
C GLN A 218 19.76 -4.13 1.51
N GLY A 219 18.81 -4.00 2.44
CA GLY A 219 18.44 -2.71 3.06
C GLY A 219 19.62 -2.06 3.79
N GLN A 220 20.43 -2.85 4.50
CA GLN A 220 21.67 -2.35 5.11
C GLN A 220 22.69 -1.94 4.05
N ALA A 221 22.88 -2.73 2.99
CA ALA A 221 23.75 -2.34 1.87
C ALA A 221 23.33 -0.98 1.29
N HIS A 222 22.03 -0.78 1.07
CA HIS A 222 21.51 0.51 0.61
C HIS A 222 21.81 1.65 1.60
N HIS A 223 21.67 1.41 2.91
CA HIS A 223 21.97 2.42 3.92
C HIS A 223 23.45 2.83 3.87
N PHE A 224 24.37 1.88 3.94
CA PHE A 224 25.81 2.18 3.94
C PHE A 224 26.31 2.81 2.65
N HIS A 225 25.68 2.51 1.51
CA HIS A 225 26.06 3.11 0.22
C HIS A 225 25.45 4.48 -0.04
N HIS A 226 24.23 4.75 0.42
CA HIS A 226 23.46 5.92 -0.04
C HIS A 226 22.98 6.86 1.07
N ALA A 227 22.98 6.43 2.34
CA ALA A 227 22.31 7.17 3.41
C ALA A 227 23.15 7.36 4.68
N ALA A 228 24.21 6.58 4.89
CA ALA A 228 25.12 6.76 6.02
C ALA A 228 25.74 8.17 5.98
N PRO A 229 25.79 8.91 7.10
CA PRO A 229 26.27 10.30 7.13
C PRO A 229 27.77 10.41 6.89
N THR A 230 28.51 9.32 7.05
CA THR A 230 29.94 9.20 6.81
C THR A 230 30.22 7.93 6.02
N ASP A 231 31.36 7.90 5.31
CA ASP A 231 31.78 6.70 4.61
C ASP A 231 32.26 5.62 5.60
N ILE A 232 31.69 4.43 5.50
CA ILE A 232 32.01 3.28 6.37
C ILE A 232 32.33 2.08 5.46
N PRO A 233 33.59 1.95 4.99
CA PRO A 233 33.98 0.91 4.02
C PRO A 233 33.67 -0.52 4.46
N TYR A 234 33.83 -0.81 5.76
CA TYR A 234 33.49 -2.13 6.31
C TYR A 234 31.99 -2.46 6.17
N GLY A 235 31.11 -1.49 6.46
CA GLY A 235 29.65 -1.67 6.34
C GLY A 235 29.25 -1.92 4.90
N LYS A 236 29.75 -1.10 3.96
CA LYS A 236 29.54 -1.28 2.51
C LYS A 236 29.95 -2.69 2.07
N LYS A 237 31.18 -3.09 2.38
CA LYS A 237 31.70 -4.42 2.00
C LYS A 237 30.86 -5.54 2.62
N ARG A 238 30.63 -5.51 3.93
CA ARG A 238 29.90 -6.56 4.65
C ARG A 238 28.52 -6.82 4.05
N TYR A 239 27.73 -5.76 3.83
CA TYR A 239 26.34 -5.93 3.40
C TYR A 239 26.19 -6.12 1.88
N THR A 240 27.12 -5.60 1.07
CA THR A 240 27.18 -5.98 -0.36
C THR A 240 27.53 -7.46 -0.51
N GLU A 241 28.55 -7.96 0.20
CA GLU A 241 28.93 -9.38 0.12
C GLU A 241 27.85 -10.31 0.67
N GLU A 242 27.16 -9.94 1.76
CA GLU A 242 26.02 -10.74 2.24
C GLU A 242 24.85 -10.72 1.24
N THR A 243 24.59 -9.60 0.57
CA THR A 243 23.60 -9.55 -0.52
C THR A 243 23.99 -10.49 -1.67
N LYS A 244 25.26 -10.48 -2.08
CA LYS A 244 25.79 -11.41 -3.10
C LYS A 244 25.63 -12.87 -2.67
N ARG A 245 25.96 -13.21 -1.42
CA ARG A 245 25.77 -14.56 -0.88
C ARG A 245 24.31 -15.01 -0.98
N LEU A 246 23.37 -14.13 -0.63
CA LEU A 246 21.93 -14.41 -0.72
C LEU A 246 21.47 -14.58 -2.18
N TYR A 247 22.02 -13.84 -3.13
CA TYR A 247 21.76 -14.06 -4.56
C TYR A 247 22.36 -15.39 -5.04
N GLY A 248 23.52 -15.78 -4.51
CA GLY A 248 24.09 -17.11 -4.73
C GLY A 248 23.17 -18.25 -4.27
N VAL A 249 22.44 -18.08 -3.15
CA VAL A 249 21.42 -19.05 -2.73
C VAL A 249 20.27 -19.13 -3.73
N LEU A 250 19.80 -17.99 -4.26
CA LEU A 250 18.78 -17.99 -5.32
C LEU A 250 19.29 -18.64 -6.62
N GLU A 251 20.53 -18.35 -7.01
CA GLU A 251 21.18 -18.94 -8.19
C GLU A 251 21.27 -20.47 -8.08
N LEU A 252 21.71 -20.97 -6.91
CA LEU A 252 21.74 -22.40 -6.61
C LEU A 252 20.36 -23.02 -6.68
N ARG A 253 19.35 -22.36 -6.08
CA ARG A 253 17.96 -22.84 -6.16
C ARG A 253 17.49 -22.91 -7.61
N LEU A 254 17.68 -21.86 -8.39
CA LEU A 254 17.24 -21.79 -9.79
C LEU A 254 18.02 -22.75 -10.70
N ALA A 255 19.17 -23.29 -10.27
CA ALA A 255 19.92 -24.32 -10.97
C ALA A 255 19.40 -25.76 -10.72
N GLN A 256 18.62 -25.99 -9.66
CA GLN A 256 18.11 -27.32 -9.33
C GLN A 256 17.19 -27.88 -10.43
N ASN A 257 17.02 -29.21 -10.45
CA ASN A 257 16.12 -29.91 -11.37
C ASN A 257 16.37 -29.62 -12.86
N GLY A 258 17.63 -29.38 -13.26
CA GLY A 258 17.98 -29.03 -14.64
C GLY A 258 17.65 -27.58 -15.03
N GLY A 259 17.23 -26.74 -14.08
CA GLY A 259 16.88 -25.34 -14.27
C GLY A 259 15.42 -25.07 -13.92
N ARG A 260 15.21 -24.26 -12.88
CA ARG A 260 13.87 -23.85 -12.43
C ARG A 260 13.48 -22.51 -13.03
N ASP A 261 12.19 -22.36 -13.29
CA ASP A 261 11.58 -21.09 -13.67
C ASP A 261 11.19 -20.26 -12.44
N TRP A 262 10.79 -20.93 -11.35
CA TRP A 262 10.23 -20.33 -10.13
C TRP A 262 10.81 -20.93 -8.85
N LEU A 263 10.74 -20.17 -7.75
CA LEU A 263 11.39 -20.52 -6.49
C LEU A 263 10.76 -21.74 -5.80
N ALA A 264 9.46 -21.99 -5.95
CA ALA A 264 8.74 -23.05 -5.25
C ALA A 264 7.95 -23.97 -6.20
N GLY A 265 7.63 -25.18 -5.74
CA GLY A 265 6.78 -26.14 -6.42
C GLY A 265 7.54 -27.22 -7.20
N PRO A 266 6.82 -28.19 -7.80
CA PRO A 266 7.44 -29.32 -8.46
C PRO A 266 8.07 -28.95 -9.82
N GLY A 267 8.95 -29.81 -10.32
CA GLY A 267 9.59 -29.65 -11.64
C GLY A 267 10.37 -28.34 -11.76
N ARG A 268 9.95 -27.49 -12.71
CA ARG A 268 10.50 -26.14 -12.93
C ARG A 268 9.92 -25.08 -11.97
N GLY A 269 9.01 -25.47 -11.09
CA GLY A 269 8.30 -24.62 -10.14
C GLY A 269 7.02 -24.00 -10.70
N LYS A 270 6.26 -23.35 -9.83
CA LYS A 270 5.07 -22.53 -10.12
C LYS A 270 5.32 -21.12 -9.58
N ILE A 271 4.96 -20.09 -10.33
CA ILE A 271 5.05 -18.72 -9.82
C ILE A 271 4.24 -18.62 -8.54
N SER A 272 4.81 -17.97 -7.54
CA SER A 272 4.12 -17.80 -6.26
C SER A 272 4.43 -16.46 -5.60
N ILE A 273 3.76 -16.21 -4.48
CA ILE A 273 4.10 -15.08 -3.61
C ILE A 273 5.57 -15.12 -3.14
N ALA A 274 6.26 -16.27 -3.17
CA ALA A 274 7.70 -16.31 -2.92
C ALA A 274 8.48 -15.48 -3.95
N ASP A 275 8.16 -15.64 -5.23
CA ASP A 275 8.81 -14.92 -6.33
C ASP A 275 8.48 -13.41 -6.29
N ILE A 276 7.21 -13.09 -6.02
CA ILE A 276 6.72 -11.71 -5.89
C ILE A 276 7.32 -11.02 -4.65
N ASN A 277 7.59 -11.77 -3.58
CA ASN A 277 8.20 -11.25 -2.37
C ASN A 277 9.70 -10.96 -2.54
N VAL A 278 10.43 -11.77 -3.30
CA VAL A 278 11.88 -11.62 -3.50
C VAL A 278 12.19 -10.56 -4.56
N SER A 279 11.48 -10.60 -5.68
CA SER A 279 11.91 -9.90 -6.90
C SER A 279 11.99 -8.39 -6.81
N PRO A 280 11.19 -7.65 -6.01
CA PRO A 280 11.37 -6.22 -5.92
C PRO A 280 12.71 -5.79 -5.31
N TRP A 281 13.30 -6.64 -4.45
CA TRP A 281 14.64 -6.43 -3.93
C TRP A 281 15.70 -6.73 -4.99
N VAL A 282 15.56 -7.86 -5.68
CA VAL A 282 16.49 -8.24 -6.76
C VAL A 282 16.47 -7.22 -7.89
N ARG A 283 15.31 -6.64 -8.25
CA ARG A 283 15.19 -5.61 -9.29
C ARG A 283 16.08 -4.39 -9.03
N VAL A 284 16.33 -4.05 -7.77
CA VAL A 284 17.17 -2.91 -7.37
C VAL A 284 18.59 -3.34 -6.99
N TYR A 285 19.07 -4.48 -7.50
CA TYR A 285 20.41 -5.03 -7.24
C TYR A 285 21.55 -3.99 -7.36
N LYS A 286 21.46 -3.07 -8.34
CA LYS A 286 22.46 -2.00 -8.54
C LYS A 286 22.61 -1.08 -7.33
N LYS A 287 21.52 -0.83 -6.58
CA LYS A 287 21.58 -0.01 -5.36
C LYS A 287 22.38 -0.70 -4.25
N ALA A 288 22.54 -2.02 -4.30
CA ALA A 288 23.37 -2.77 -3.38
C ALA A 288 24.80 -3.01 -3.88
N PHE A 289 25.17 -2.43 -5.03
CA PHE A 289 26.48 -2.62 -5.69
C PHE A 289 26.77 -4.10 -6.00
N VAL A 290 25.72 -4.85 -6.37
CA VAL A 290 25.84 -6.21 -6.88
C VAL A 290 25.84 -6.18 -8.41
N ASP A 291 26.67 -7.00 -9.05
CA ASP A 291 26.57 -7.25 -10.48
C ASP A 291 25.64 -8.45 -10.71
N ILE A 292 24.57 -8.24 -11.48
CA ILE A 292 23.60 -9.31 -11.78
C ILE A 292 24.15 -10.31 -12.80
N GLU A 293 25.18 -9.95 -13.58
CA GLU A 293 25.80 -10.86 -14.54
C GLU A 293 26.52 -12.03 -13.85
N GLU A 294 26.90 -11.87 -12.57
CA GLU A 294 27.42 -12.96 -11.72
C GLU A 294 26.36 -14.04 -11.43
N PHE A 295 25.06 -13.74 -11.65
CA PHE A 295 23.92 -14.60 -11.31
C PHE A 295 22.97 -14.77 -12.52
N PRO A 296 23.38 -15.49 -13.58
CA PRO A 296 22.65 -15.54 -14.84
C PRO A 296 21.24 -16.16 -14.70
N ARG A 297 21.02 -17.10 -13.78
CA ARG A 297 19.68 -17.69 -13.57
C ARG A 297 18.79 -16.73 -12.78
N VAL A 298 19.33 -16.03 -11.79
CA VAL A 298 18.61 -14.95 -11.10
C VAL A 298 18.22 -13.85 -12.08
N LYS A 299 19.13 -13.45 -12.99
CA LYS A 299 18.84 -12.49 -14.06
C LYS A 299 17.68 -12.96 -14.94
N ALA A 300 17.73 -14.20 -15.42
CA ALA A 300 16.68 -14.78 -16.26
C ALA A 300 15.33 -14.92 -15.52
N TRP A 301 15.36 -15.32 -14.24
CA TRP A 301 14.19 -15.38 -13.37
C TRP A 301 13.56 -14.00 -13.14
N LEU A 302 14.38 -12.99 -12.87
CA LEU A 302 13.92 -11.62 -12.72
C LEU A 302 13.30 -11.12 -14.04
N GLN A 303 13.91 -11.41 -15.19
CA GLN A 303 13.37 -11.00 -16.49
C GLN A 303 11.98 -11.63 -16.74
N ARG A 304 11.81 -12.93 -16.46
CA ARG A 304 10.50 -13.59 -16.57
C ARG A 304 9.42 -12.93 -15.71
N LEU A 305 9.77 -12.39 -14.54
CA LEU A 305 8.85 -11.62 -13.70
C LEU A 305 8.54 -10.25 -14.29
N LEU A 306 9.57 -9.55 -14.78
CA LEU A 306 9.43 -8.24 -15.41
C LEU A 306 8.59 -8.29 -16.69
N ASP A 307 8.59 -9.41 -17.42
CA ASP A 307 7.79 -9.58 -18.63
C ASP A 307 6.29 -9.77 -18.34
N ARG A 308 5.90 -9.93 -17.06
CA ARG A 308 4.50 -10.13 -16.70
C ARG A 308 3.73 -8.81 -16.69
N PRO A 309 2.54 -8.75 -17.31
CA PRO A 309 1.72 -7.54 -17.33
C PRO A 309 1.31 -7.06 -15.93
N GLY A 310 1.00 -7.98 -15.01
CA GLY A 310 0.63 -7.64 -13.63
C GLY A 310 1.79 -7.03 -12.87
N TYR A 311 2.99 -7.58 -13.05
CA TYR A 311 4.21 -7.00 -12.51
C TYR A 311 4.44 -5.57 -12.97
N GLN A 312 4.41 -5.31 -14.28
CA GLN A 312 4.58 -3.96 -14.82
C GLN A 312 3.50 -2.99 -14.33
N ALA A 313 2.24 -3.42 -14.30
CA ALA A 313 1.15 -2.60 -13.76
C ALA A 313 1.37 -2.22 -12.29
N GLY A 314 1.82 -3.17 -11.46
CA GLY A 314 2.14 -2.90 -10.05
C GLY A 314 3.35 -2.01 -9.83
N LEU A 315 4.33 -2.00 -10.75
CA LEU A 315 5.46 -1.07 -10.71
C LEU A 315 5.08 0.39 -10.98
N ASN A 316 3.95 0.62 -11.66
CA ASN A 316 3.41 1.95 -11.92
C ASN A 316 2.59 2.51 -10.74
N VAL A 317 2.67 1.89 -9.56
CA VAL A 317 1.95 2.29 -8.35
C VAL A 317 2.94 2.53 -7.19
N PRO A 318 2.88 3.69 -6.50
CA PRO A 318 1.97 4.81 -6.75
C PRO A 318 2.35 5.54 -8.05
N VAL A 319 1.35 6.13 -8.70
CA VAL A 319 1.62 7.08 -9.80
C VAL A 319 2.27 8.30 -9.15
N LEU A 320 3.53 8.56 -9.51
CA LEU A 320 4.23 9.75 -9.04
C LEU A 320 3.60 11.00 -9.70
N PRO A 321 3.48 12.13 -8.97
CA PRO A 321 2.88 13.36 -9.49
C PRO A 321 3.55 13.91 -10.75
#